data_AF-A0A7K3MY58-F1
#
_entry.id   AF-A0A7K3MY58-F1
#
_cell.length_a   1.000
_cell.length_b   1.000
_cell.length_c   1.000
_cell.angle_alpha   90.00
_cell.angle_beta   90.00
_cell.angle_gamma   90.00
#
_symmetry.space_group_name_H-M   'P 1'
#
loop_
_entity.id
_entity.type
_entity.pdbx_description
1 polymer ?
#
loop_
_entity_poly.entity_id
_entity_poly.type
_entity_poly.pdbx_seq_one_letter_code
_entity_poly.pdbx_strand_id
1 'polypeptide(L)'
;MRIQTIPIKKFFFLLFIGYLISSCNNNEGDTIIPSTDKLTLFNLTDLPEIKLTIPLKDWNTLLTNYDLNSQNDKKVVSSFLFQLNGKTIKLDSIGLRLKGNTSRRRPEGNFGETHNTLSPDWHHCHFGLDFNKFNPLGAIILRKK
;
A
#
# COMPACT_ATOMS: atom_id res chain seq x y z
N MET A 1 -3.35 -77.53 -47.64
CA MET A 1 -3.51 -76.09 -47.37
C MET A 1 -2.38 -75.35 -48.09
N ARG A 2 -2.66 -74.69 -49.23
CA ARG A 2 -1.65 -74.00 -50.06
C ARG A 2 -1.40 -72.61 -49.48
N ILE A 3 -0.17 -72.31 -49.08
CA ILE A 3 0.25 -70.99 -48.62
C ILE A 3 0.68 -70.20 -49.87
N GLN A 4 -0.04 -69.13 -50.20
CA GLN A 4 0.35 -68.20 -51.26
C GLN A 4 1.47 -67.30 -50.76
N THR A 5 2.63 -67.36 -51.40
CA THR A 5 3.77 -66.48 -51.13
C THR A 5 3.55 -65.11 -51.78
N ILE A 6 3.44 -64.06 -50.96
CA ILE A 6 3.36 -62.67 -51.41
C ILE A 6 4.76 -62.22 -51.86
N PRO A 7 4.95 -61.66 -53.07
CA PRO A 7 6.26 -61.25 -53.55
C PRO A 7 6.77 -60.01 -52.79
N ILE A 8 8.04 -60.07 -52.35
CA ILE A 8 8.77 -59.10 -51.49
C ILE A 8 8.68 -57.64 -51.99
N LYS A 9 8.52 -57.41 -53.31
CA LYS A 9 8.34 -56.06 -53.88
C LYS A 9 7.03 -55.38 -53.49
N LYS A 10 5.96 -56.13 -53.19
CA LYS A 10 4.67 -55.57 -52.73
C LYS A 10 4.66 -55.27 -51.23
N PHE A 11 5.53 -55.92 -50.46
CA PHE A 11 5.68 -55.66 -49.03
C PHE A 11 6.39 -54.31 -48.77
N PHE A 12 7.40 -53.97 -49.59
CA PHE A 12 8.08 -52.67 -49.52
C PHE A 12 7.19 -51.48 -49.88
N PHE A 13 6.20 -51.68 -50.76
CA PHE A 13 5.27 -50.61 -51.16
C PHE A 13 4.25 -50.26 -50.06
N LEU A 14 3.83 -51.25 -49.27
CA LEU A 14 2.94 -51.05 -48.12
C LEU A 14 3.62 -50.35 -46.94
N LEU A 15 4.93 -50.57 -46.76
CA LEU A 15 5.73 -49.90 -45.73
C LEU A 15 5.95 -48.40 -46.02
N PHE A 16 6.02 -48.01 -47.30
CA PHE A 16 6.18 -46.60 -47.70
C PHE A 16 4.89 -45.77 -47.54
N ILE A 17 3.72 -46.39 -47.76
CA ILE A 17 2.42 -45.71 -47.59
C ILE A 17 2.11 -45.49 -46.11
N GLY A 18 2.50 -46.41 -45.22
CA GLY A 18 2.34 -46.24 -43.77
C GLY A 18 3.17 -45.11 -43.17
N TYR A 19 4.34 -44.80 -43.74
CA TYR A 19 5.23 -43.74 -43.24
C TYR A 19 4.72 -42.33 -43.58
N LEU A 20 3.93 -42.18 -44.65
CA LEU A 20 3.41 -40.89 -45.10
C LEU A 20 2.19 -40.40 -44.30
N ILE A 21 1.47 -41.28 -43.60
CA ILE A 21 0.26 -40.92 -42.82
C ILE A 21 0.60 -40.47 -41.39
N SER A 22 1.86 -40.59 -40.95
CA SER A 22 2.30 -40.16 -39.61
C SER A 22 2.78 -38.70 -39.56
N SER A 23 2.86 -38.01 -40.69
CA SER A 23 3.37 -36.62 -40.77
C SER A 23 2.32 -35.52 -40.79
N CYS A 24 1.06 -35.83 -40.49
CA CYS A 24 0.03 -34.81 -40.29
C CYS A 24 -0.65 -35.00 -38.94
N ASN A 25 0.04 -34.58 -37.89
CA ASN A 25 -0.63 -34.22 -36.64
C ASN A 25 -0.15 -32.82 -36.25
N ASN A 26 -0.69 -31.80 -36.94
CA ASN A 26 -0.60 -30.42 -36.48
C ASN A 26 -1.58 -30.26 -35.33
N ASN A 27 -1.25 -30.86 -34.19
CA ASN A 27 -1.76 -30.38 -32.91
C ASN A 27 -0.96 -29.11 -32.61
N GLU A 28 -1.34 -28.01 -33.25
CA GLU A 28 -1.12 -26.68 -32.69
C GLU A 28 -2.05 -26.54 -31.48
N GLY A 29 -1.78 -27.35 -30.45
CA GLY A 29 -2.09 -26.96 -29.10
C GLY A 29 -1.11 -25.84 -28.81
N ASP A 30 -1.55 -24.61 -29.10
CA ASP A 30 -0.85 -23.40 -28.72
C ASP A 30 -0.65 -23.50 -27.21
N THR A 31 0.53 -23.99 -26.82
CA THR A 31 0.88 -24.13 -25.43
C THR A 31 1.19 -22.71 -25.03
N ILE A 32 0.14 -21.99 -24.61
CA ILE A 32 0.28 -20.78 -23.84
C ILE A 32 1.05 -21.22 -22.60
N ILE A 33 2.39 -21.20 -22.67
CA ILE A 33 3.22 -21.12 -21.48
C ILE A 33 2.74 -19.80 -20.87
N PRO A 34 2.01 -19.82 -19.74
CA PRO A 34 1.65 -18.58 -19.09
C PRO A 34 3.00 -17.93 -18.80
N SER A 35 3.26 -16.77 -19.41
CA SER A 35 4.46 -15.99 -19.10
C SER A 35 4.46 -15.79 -17.59
N THR A 36 5.27 -16.60 -16.91
CA THR A 36 5.23 -16.70 -15.44
C THR A 36 5.83 -15.44 -14.81
N ASP A 37 6.51 -14.64 -15.63
CA ASP A 37 6.99 -13.30 -15.29
C ASP A 37 5.93 -12.25 -15.62
N LYS A 38 4.75 -12.35 -14.99
CA LYS A 38 3.92 -11.17 -14.80
C LYS A 38 4.63 -10.31 -13.76
N LEU A 39 5.55 -9.45 -14.21
CA LEU A 39 6.17 -8.42 -13.39
C LEU A 39 5.05 -7.56 -12.80
N THR A 40 4.65 -7.88 -11.57
CA THR A 40 3.56 -7.22 -10.88
C THR A 40 4.13 -5.96 -10.24
N LEU A 41 4.05 -4.84 -10.97
CA LEU A 41 4.54 -3.54 -10.50
C LEU A 41 3.89 -3.10 -9.18
N PHE A 42 2.66 -3.57 -8.91
CA PHE A 42 1.93 -3.30 -7.68
C PHE A 42 1.35 -4.59 -7.11
N ASN A 43 1.83 -4.96 -5.93
CA ASN A 43 1.27 -6.05 -5.14
C ASN A 43 0.59 -5.48 -3.89
N LEU A 44 -0.68 -5.85 -3.68
CA LEU A 44 -1.45 -5.38 -2.52
C LEU A 44 -0.91 -5.92 -1.19
N THR A 45 -0.07 -6.97 -1.21
CA THR A 45 0.63 -7.45 -0.01
C THR A 45 1.77 -6.54 0.43
N ASP A 46 2.19 -5.60 -0.43
CA ASP A 46 3.35 -4.74 -0.20
C ASP A 46 2.92 -3.31 0.18
N LEU A 47 1.69 -3.16 0.70
CA LEU A 47 1.18 -1.87 1.15
C LEU A 47 1.70 -1.55 2.56
N PRO A 48 2.20 -0.32 2.79
CA PRO A 48 2.62 0.09 4.12
C PRO A 48 1.40 0.36 5.02
N GLU A 49 1.52 -0.02 6.29
CA GLU A 49 0.60 0.43 7.34
C GLU A 49 1.20 1.66 8.04
N ILE A 50 0.42 2.74 8.11
CA ILE A 50 0.79 3.97 8.82
C ILE A 50 -0.21 4.21 9.94
N LYS A 51 0.27 4.30 11.18
CA LYS A 51 -0.54 4.69 12.35
C LYS A 51 0.01 5.98 12.95
N LEU A 52 -0.90 6.92 13.15
CA LEU A 52 -0.66 8.16 13.87
C LEU A 52 -1.55 8.14 15.11
N THR A 53 -0.94 8.23 16.28
CA THR A 53 -1.67 8.23 17.57
C THR A 53 -1.45 9.55 18.27
N ILE A 54 -2.56 10.21 18.62
CA ILE A 54 -2.54 11.51 19.28
C ILE A 54 -3.22 11.35 20.63
N PRO A 55 -2.56 11.68 21.76
CA PRO A 55 -3.21 11.65 23.05
C PRO A 55 -4.41 12.61 23.09
N LEU A 56 -5.48 12.23 23.79
CA LEU A 56 -6.71 13.03 23.88
C LEU A 56 -6.45 14.48 24.28
N LYS A 57 -5.59 14.70 25.27
CA LYS A 57 -5.20 16.06 25.73
C LYS A 57 -4.56 16.89 24.62
N ASP A 58 -3.74 16.26 23.79
CA ASP A 58 -2.97 16.88 22.72
C ASP A 58 -3.89 17.16 21.52
N TRP A 59 -4.85 16.28 21.24
CA TRP A 59 -5.91 16.52 20.27
C TRP A 59 -6.78 17.72 20.67
N ASN A 60 -7.28 17.75 21.91
CA ASN A 60 -8.05 18.90 22.40
C ASN A 60 -7.22 20.19 22.37
N THR A 61 -5.94 20.12 22.70
CA THR A 61 -5.01 21.26 22.58
C THR A 61 -4.90 21.75 21.13
N LEU A 62 -4.88 20.84 20.15
CA LEU A 62 -4.87 21.19 18.73
C LEU A 62 -6.14 21.94 18.32
N LEU A 63 -7.31 21.46 18.77
CA LEU A 63 -8.61 22.10 18.51
C LEU A 63 -8.68 23.50 19.13
N THR A 64 -8.32 23.63 20.41
CA THR A 64 -8.30 24.93 21.11
C THR A 64 -7.31 25.91 20.45
N ASN A 65 -6.12 25.46 20.04
CA ASN A 65 -5.18 26.33 19.34
C ASN A 65 -5.74 26.84 18.01
N TYR A 66 -6.49 26.01 17.27
CA TYR A 66 -7.17 26.44 16.04
C TYR A 66 -8.21 27.52 16.34
N ASP A 67 -9.03 27.31 17.36
CA ASP A 67 -10.08 28.26 17.76
C ASP A 67 -9.49 29.61 18.18
N LEU A 68 -8.33 29.61 18.86
CA LEU A 68 -7.62 30.84 19.23
C LEU A 68 -6.99 31.56 18.02
N ASN A 69 -6.41 30.80 17.10
CA ASN A 69 -5.82 31.32 15.87
C ASN A 69 -5.72 30.21 14.83
N SER A 70 -6.54 30.29 13.78
CA SER A 70 -6.57 29.28 12.72
C SER A 70 -5.25 29.16 11.95
N GLN A 71 -4.40 30.19 11.99
CA GLN A 71 -3.07 30.21 11.38
C GLN A 71 -1.93 29.76 12.33
N ASN A 72 -2.25 29.27 13.53
CA ASN A 72 -1.22 28.81 14.45
C ASN A 72 -0.40 27.64 13.86
N ASP A 73 0.91 27.67 14.08
CA ASP A 73 1.83 26.58 13.70
C ASP A 73 2.36 25.81 14.93
N LYS A 74 1.64 25.87 16.06
CA LYS A 74 2.03 25.16 17.29
C LYS A 74 1.89 23.65 17.09
N LYS A 75 2.89 22.92 17.59
CA LYS A 75 2.92 21.46 17.52
C LYS A 75 2.39 20.87 18.82
N VAL A 76 1.66 19.76 18.69
CA VAL A 76 1.26 18.89 19.79
C VAL A 76 2.02 17.57 19.69
N VAL A 77 2.09 16.81 20.79
CA VAL A 77 2.80 15.53 20.81
C VAL A 77 1.94 14.47 20.12
N SER A 78 2.58 13.62 19.30
CA SER A 78 1.96 12.40 18.78
C SER A 78 3.00 11.29 18.62
N SER A 79 2.51 10.07 18.36
CA SER A 79 3.35 8.91 18.06
C SER A 79 3.08 8.44 16.63
N PHE A 80 4.12 7.94 15.97
CA PHE A 80 4.08 7.49 14.59
C PHE A 80 4.60 6.06 14.47
N LEU A 81 3.89 5.25 13.69
CA LEU A 81 4.28 3.89 13.36
C LEU A 81 4.13 3.68 11.86
N PHE A 82 5.16 3.10 11.26
CA PHE A 82 5.20 2.70 9.86
C PHE A 82 5.64 1.23 9.78
N GLN A 83 4.85 0.40 9.10
CA GLN A 83 5.15 -1.01 8.88
C GLN A 83 5.12 -1.34 7.40
N LEU A 84 6.17 -1.97 6.89
CA LEU A 84 6.25 -2.43 5.51
C LEU A 84 7.16 -3.66 5.44
N ASN A 85 6.71 -4.75 4.81
CA ASN A 85 7.49 -5.96 4.56
C ASN A 85 8.19 -6.50 5.83
N GLY A 86 7.47 -6.54 6.95
CA GLY A 86 7.99 -6.99 8.25
C GLY A 86 8.94 -6.02 8.96
N LYS A 87 9.25 -4.86 8.36
CA LYS A 87 10.05 -3.80 8.98
C LYS A 87 9.13 -2.80 9.68
N THR A 88 9.39 -2.56 10.96
CA THR A 88 8.62 -1.61 11.78
C THR A 88 9.51 -0.44 12.20
N ILE A 89 9.05 0.78 11.92
CA ILE A 89 9.62 2.02 12.43
C ILE A 89 8.62 2.62 13.40
N LYS A 90 9.02 2.82 14.65
CA LYS A 90 8.19 3.42 15.70
C LYS A 90 8.90 4.66 16.26
N LEU A 91 8.17 5.77 16.33
CA LEU A 91 8.61 7.02 16.93
C LEU A 91 7.58 7.42 17.98
N ASP A 92 7.95 7.32 19.26
CA ASP A 92 7.01 7.55 20.37
C ASP A 92 6.68 9.03 20.59
N SER A 93 7.53 9.94 20.08
CA SER A 93 7.42 11.38 20.30
C SER A 93 7.83 12.16 19.05
N ILE A 94 6.82 12.52 18.27
CA ILE A 94 6.91 13.40 17.11
C ILE A 94 6.02 14.62 17.31
N GLY A 95 6.28 15.69 16.55
CA GLY A 95 5.44 16.88 16.55
C GLY A 95 4.38 16.82 15.47
N LEU A 96 3.13 17.16 15.80
CA LEU A 96 2.03 17.29 14.85
C LEU A 96 1.44 18.70 14.89
N ARG A 97 1.15 19.29 13.73
CA ARG A 97 0.49 20.60 13.61
C ARG A 97 -0.44 20.66 12.41
N LEU A 98 -1.38 21.60 12.40
CA LEU A 98 -2.24 21.85 11.25
C LEU A 98 -1.51 22.57 10.11
N LYS A 99 -1.78 22.11 8.90
CA LYS A 99 -1.26 22.67 7.64
C LYS A 99 -2.40 22.88 6.65
N GLY A 100 -2.04 23.45 5.51
CA GLY A 100 -2.98 23.89 4.50
C GLY A 100 -3.08 25.41 4.42
N ASN A 101 -3.63 25.87 3.30
CA ASN A 101 -4.02 27.26 3.11
C ASN A 101 -5.55 27.34 3.16
N THR A 102 -6.22 26.86 2.11
CA THR A 102 -7.68 26.70 2.04
C THR A 102 -8.19 25.47 2.80
N SER A 103 -7.38 24.42 2.92
CA SER A 103 -7.70 23.20 3.70
C SER A 103 -7.41 23.34 5.20
N ARG A 104 -7.04 24.54 5.67
CA ARG A 104 -6.75 24.82 7.07
C ARG A 104 -8.05 25.03 7.85
N ARG A 105 -8.71 23.90 8.12
CA ARG A 105 -9.98 23.80 8.85
C ARG A 105 -9.77 23.21 10.23
N ARG A 106 -10.68 23.52 11.15
CA ARG A 106 -10.77 22.83 12.45
C ARG A 106 -10.94 21.33 12.19
N PRO A 107 -10.12 20.44 12.76
CA PRO A 107 -10.16 19.01 12.42
C PRO A 107 -11.43 18.26 12.78
N GLU A 108 -12.15 18.75 13.79
CA GLU A 108 -13.35 18.10 14.31
C GLU A 108 -14.32 19.17 14.81
N GLY A 109 -15.64 18.92 14.72
CA GLY A 109 -16.70 19.68 15.40
C GLY A 109 -16.68 21.20 15.21
N ASN A 110 -17.34 21.90 16.13
CA ASN A 110 -17.53 23.35 16.11
C ASN A 110 -16.63 24.08 17.11
N PHE A 111 -16.55 25.40 16.96
CA PHE A 111 -15.76 26.28 17.83
C PHE A 111 -16.04 26.01 19.31
N GLY A 112 -14.97 25.80 20.09
CA GLY A 112 -15.04 25.56 21.54
C GLY A 112 -15.32 24.12 21.96
N GLU A 113 -15.68 23.21 21.05
CA GLU A 113 -15.98 21.81 21.38
C GLU A 113 -14.69 20.99 21.56
N THR A 114 -14.67 20.09 22.55
CA THR A 114 -13.60 19.07 22.67
C THR A 114 -13.94 17.83 21.85
N HIS A 115 -12.99 16.90 21.73
CA HIS A 115 -13.21 15.61 21.07
C HIS A 115 -14.48 14.90 21.55
N ASN A 116 -15.30 14.44 20.62
CA ASN A 116 -16.45 13.59 20.91
C ASN A 116 -16.08 12.12 20.69
N THR A 117 -15.96 11.35 21.77
CA THR A 117 -15.56 9.93 21.70
C THR A 117 -16.64 9.00 21.15
N LEU A 118 -17.90 9.44 21.09
CA LEU A 118 -19.04 8.62 20.65
C LEU A 118 -19.39 8.86 19.19
N SER A 119 -19.39 10.12 18.77
CA SER A 119 -19.74 10.53 17.41
C SER A 119 -18.91 11.75 17.00
N PRO A 120 -17.63 11.54 16.66
CA PRO A 120 -16.76 12.63 16.22
C PRO A 120 -17.19 13.13 14.83
N ASP A 121 -17.33 14.45 14.71
CA ASP A 121 -17.64 15.13 13.45
C ASP A 121 -16.34 15.55 12.76
N TRP A 122 -15.83 14.72 11.85
CA TRP A 122 -14.53 14.93 11.25
C TRP A 122 -14.57 15.89 10.05
N HIS A 123 -13.62 16.81 10.02
CA HIS A 123 -13.39 17.67 8.88
C HIS A 123 -12.15 17.27 8.10
N HIS A 124 -12.23 17.38 6.77
CA HIS A 124 -11.07 17.28 5.91
C HIS A 124 -10.07 18.41 6.23
N CYS A 125 -8.89 18.02 6.71
CA CYS A 125 -7.80 18.92 7.08
C CYS A 125 -6.44 18.25 6.80
N HIS A 126 -5.37 19.05 6.75
CA HIS A 126 -4.02 18.56 6.49
C HIS A 126 -3.14 18.72 7.73
N PHE A 127 -2.25 17.76 7.95
CA PHE A 127 -1.29 17.78 9.06
C PHE A 127 0.15 17.85 8.55
N GLY A 128 1.00 18.56 9.29
CA GLY A 128 2.44 18.48 9.15
C GLY A 128 3.02 17.67 10.30
N LEU A 129 3.88 16.72 9.98
CA LEU A 129 4.62 15.90 10.94
C LEU A 129 6.07 16.37 11.04
N ASP A 130 6.61 16.42 12.25
CA ASP A 130 8.03 16.63 12.53
C ASP A 130 8.57 15.42 13.28
N PHE A 131 9.40 14.62 12.61
CA PHE A 131 9.93 13.37 13.13
C PHE A 131 11.13 13.53 14.07
N ASN A 132 11.64 14.75 14.25
CA ASN A 132 12.63 15.00 15.30
C ASN A 132 11.97 14.81 16.67
N LYS A 133 12.73 14.28 17.65
CA LYS A 133 12.23 14.04 19.01
C LYS A 133 11.56 15.30 19.55
N PHE A 134 10.25 15.27 19.69
CA PHE A 134 9.48 16.46 20.06
C PHE A 134 9.28 16.53 21.58
N ASN A 135 10.13 17.31 22.24
CA ASN A 135 9.94 17.64 23.65
C ASN A 135 9.31 19.05 23.79
N PRO A 136 8.01 19.17 24.13
CA PRO A 136 7.37 20.48 24.28
C PRO A 136 8.04 21.36 25.35
N LEU A 137 8.72 20.78 26.35
CA LEU A 137 9.46 21.52 27.37
C LEU A 137 10.80 22.08 26.84
N GLY A 138 11.43 21.43 25.88
CA GLY A 138 12.67 21.93 25.25
C GLY A 138 12.44 23.16 24.38
N ALA A 139 11.28 23.28 23.75
CA ALA A 139 10.90 24.43 22.93
C ALA A 139 10.66 25.71 23.74
N ILE A 140 10.28 25.59 25.02
CA ILE A 140 10.09 26.73 25.94
C ILE A 140 11.46 27.29 26.38
N ILE A 141 12.46 26.43 26.57
CA ILE A 141 13.80 26.84 27.04
C ILE A 141 14.56 27.61 25.94
N LEU A 142 14.39 27.24 24.67
CA LEU A 142 15.08 27.91 23.55
C LEU A 142 14.49 29.27 23.13
N ARG A 143 13.34 29.69 23.68
CA ARG A 143 12.74 31.02 23.43
C ARG A 143 13.03 32.05 24.53
N LYS A 144 13.88 31.71 25.50
CA LYS A 144 14.33 32.59 26.60
C LYS A 144 15.79 33.06 26.45
N LYS A 145 16.30 33.20 25.23
CA LYS A 145 17.58 33.88 24.96
C LYS A 145 17.36 35.04 24.01
#